data_AF-A0A7Y5E7C9-F1
#
_entry.id   AF-A0A7Y5E7C9-F1
#
_cell.length_a   1.000
_cell.length_b   1.000
_cell.length_c   1.000
_cell.angle_alpha   90.00
_cell.angle_beta   90.00
_cell.angle_gamma   90.00
#
_symmetry.space_group_name_H-M   'P 1'
#
loop_
_entity.id
_entity.type
_entity.pdbx_description
1 polymer ?
#
loop_
_entity_poly.entity_id
_entity_poly.type
_entity_poly.pdbx_seq_one_letter_code
_entity_poly.pdbx_strand_id
1 'polypeptide(L)'
;MKFRINWSFVNERNVFILFTVANLIPVFLTYYVGSLDGPKHLQVSNMMIQLWKGNETYRQFYVFDPLFNGNVLGNYIIALFNLVLPAWLAEKLFITTYLISLVTGFRYLVVSIKGKSDYLTLLIFPFTYTSLFMLGYYNFSLAIGLMFYTLGYWIRQHKSMNILKSIVLTLLILFTYFAHLFIFGFLLAITGFYTVFEFFNELALKEPNTFKKFLNRTGILIASAMPSLILSVFYIREILKYPAGDGATGQFGFLKKINDLNILIGYHRNMELVYVRVIYFLVISLVVWILISRIIGYITRYRSVKYRLIDFLLKSDFWFLVTILIFGFYLFLPNQMNSAGNVSMRVAILLIYMLILWISLQDFPKKLVFIPVLIILYAGISLKSIHVKFLKPLDEIALELQSVEKLIPENSVILTANFSENWILNHFRSYIGTKRPVIDLRNQSCSKLFVVNWNHKEMPFTFVGAKDAQHFTGFHNNPRNQFVTIVDYIVIIDFLQFEKFDQNDPLPQTLKRDYELVYKAENKFVAVFKFAAQEKVEAYRKYILGNSKSMEMIKKKAQHFEVPLETALERDALWLYDQAFPIPEEN
;
A
#
# COMPACT_ATOMS: atom_id res chain seq x y z
N MET A 1 -55.64 13.32 -9.20
CA MET A 1 -55.03 12.83 -7.94
C MET A 1 -53.53 13.14 -7.97
N LYS A 2 -53.07 14.23 -7.35
CA LYS A 2 -51.63 14.59 -7.28
C LYS A 2 -50.99 13.72 -6.20
N PHE A 3 -50.24 12.68 -6.57
CA PHE A 3 -49.38 11.94 -5.65
C PHE A 3 -48.28 12.88 -5.14
N ARG A 4 -48.55 13.57 -4.02
CA ARG A 4 -47.50 14.20 -3.21
C ARG A 4 -46.78 13.08 -2.48
N ILE A 5 -45.70 12.58 -3.08
CA ILE A 5 -44.72 11.76 -2.35
C ILE A 5 -44.22 12.61 -1.19
N ASN A 6 -44.55 12.20 0.03
CA ASN A 6 -44.14 12.89 1.26
C ASN A 6 -42.66 12.52 1.52
N TRP A 7 -41.74 13.34 1.03
CA TRP A 7 -40.28 13.16 1.15
C TRP A 7 -39.74 13.33 2.60
N SER A 8 -40.61 13.29 3.61
CA SER A 8 -40.27 13.41 5.04
C SER A 8 -39.68 12.13 5.65
N PHE A 9 -39.61 11.02 4.92
CA PHE A 9 -39.34 9.70 5.49
C PHE A 9 -37.88 9.20 5.44
N VAL A 10 -36.98 9.85 4.71
CA VAL A 10 -35.60 9.36 4.58
C VAL A 10 -34.63 10.33 5.26
N ASN A 11 -34.14 9.93 6.44
CA ASN A 11 -33.09 10.66 7.16
C ASN A 11 -31.74 10.44 6.46
N GLU A 12 -31.11 11.51 5.96
CA GLU A 12 -29.79 11.46 5.29
C GLU A 12 -28.76 10.69 6.09
N ARG A 13 -28.74 10.87 7.43
CA ARG A 13 -27.81 10.17 8.31
C ARG A 13 -27.98 8.65 8.22
N ASN A 14 -29.22 8.16 8.20
CA ASN A 14 -29.51 6.73 8.13
C ASN A 14 -29.12 6.16 6.76
N VAL A 15 -29.36 6.92 5.68
CA VAL A 15 -28.89 6.54 4.34
C VAL A 15 -27.38 6.48 4.28
N PHE A 16 -26.69 7.48 4.83
CA PHE A 16 -25.23 7.48 4.88
C PHE A 16 -24.70 6.25 5.61
N ILE A 17 -25.24 5.92 6.80
CA ILE A 17 -24.87 4.72 7.56
C ILE A 17 -25.14 3.45 6.75
N LEU A 18 -26.32 3.33 6.12
CA LEU A 18 -26.66 2.19 5.27
C LEU A 18 -25.63 2.00 4.15
N PHE A 19 -25.27 3.07 3.44
CA PHE A 19 -24.25 3.00 2.40
C PHE A 19 -22.85 2.73 2.96
N THR A 20 -22.51 3.24 4.15
CA THR A 20 -21.25 2.89 4.84
C THR A 20 -21.17 1.39 5.11
N VAL A 21 -22.23 0.77 5.63
CA VAL A 21 -22.27 -0.68 5.88
C VAL A 21 -22.28 -1.46 4.57
N ALA A 22 -23.12 -1.07 3.60
CA ALA A 22 -23.18 -1.71 2.29
C ALA A 22 -21.85 -1.66 1.53
N ASN A 23 -21.06 -0.60 1.74
CA ASN A 23 -19.73 -0.44 1.15
C ASN A 23 -18.71 -1.49 1.62
N LEU A 24 -18.97 -2.15 2.75
CA LEU A 24 -18.12 -3.21 3.30
C LEU A 24 -18.44 -4.57 2.68
N ILE A 25 -19.63 -4.77 2.11
CA ILE A 25 -20.08 -6.08 1.61
C ILE A 25 -19.05 -6.74 0.67
N PRO A 26 -18.48 -6.06 -0.36
CA PRO A 26 -17.52 -6.69 -1.26
C PRO A 26 -16.31 -7.33 -0.57
N VAL A 27 -15.84 -6.75 0.54
CA VAL A 27 -14.69 -7.23 1.33
C VAL A 27 -14.94 -8.59 1.95
N PHE A 28 -16.20 -8.88 2.30
CA PHE A 28 -16.58 -10.10 3.01
C PHE A 28 -17.15 -11.19 2.09
N LEU A 29 -17.18 -10.95 0.77
CA LEU A 29 -17.63 -11.94 -0.22
C LEU A 29 -16.53 -12.95 -0.63
N THR A 30 -15.28 -12.69 -0.27
CA THR A 30 -14.13 -13.58 -0.49
C THR A 30 -13.43 -13.86 0.84
N TYR A 31 -12.62 -14.91 0.95
CA TYR A 31 -11.86 -15.23 2.16
C TYR A 31 -10.64 -14.31 2.30
N TYR A 32 -9.81 -14.23 1.27
CA TYR A 32 -8.77 -13.22 1.07
C TYR A 32 -9.24 -12.13 0.12
N VAL A 33 -8.78 -10.89 0.32
CA VAL A 33 -9.00 -9.81 -0.65
C VAL A 33 -7.82 -9.80 -1.61
N GLY A 34 -7.90 -10.64 -2.64
CA GLY A 34 -6.86 -10.80 -3.65
C GLY A 34 -6.43 -9.46 -4.26
N SER A 35 -5.26 -8.97 -3.85
CA SER A 35 -4.65 -7.72 -4.32
C SER A 35 -3.16 -7.90 -4.51
N LEU A 36 -2.53 -7.00 -5.27
CA LEU A 36 -1.10 -7.09 -5.57
C LEU A 36 -0.25 -6.97 -4.29
N ASP A 37 -0.45 -5.97 -3.43
CA ASP A 37 0.38 -5.72 -2.24
C ASP A 37 -0.22 -6.25 -0.91
N GLY A 38 -1.49 -6.65 -0.87
CA GLY A 38 -2.10 -7.28 0.31
C GLY A 38 -1.29 -8.44 0.91
N PRO A 39 -0.80 -9.40 0.10
CA PRO A 39 0.03 -10.51 0.57
C PRO A 39 1.30 -10.03 1.29
N LYS A 40 1.93 -8.95 0.79
CA LYS A 40 3.13 -8.35 1.39
C LYS A 40 2.85 -7.84 2.79
N HIS A 41 1.75 -7.12 2.96
CA HIS A 41 1.32 -6.60 4.25
C HIS A 41 1.07 -7.72 5.26
N LEU A 42 0.43 -8.81 4.84
CA LEU A 42 0.21 -9.99 5.68
C LEU A 42 1.52 -10.66 6.09
N GLN A 43 2.42 -10.91 5.15
CA GLN A 43 3.71 -11.55 5.43
C GLN A 43 4.55 -10.70 6.40
N VAL A 44 4.66 -9.39 6.15
CA VAL A 44 5.36 -8.45 7.06
C VAL A 44 4.73 -8.45 8.44
N SER A 45 3.39 -8.48 8.53
CA SER A 45 2.71 -8.53 9.82
C SER A 45 3.09 -9.78 10.63
N ASN A 46 3.19 -10.94 9.99
CA ASN A 46 3.65 -12.16 10.65
C ASN A 46 5.12 -12.05 11.07
N MET A 47 5.99 -11.50 10.22
CA MET A 47 7.40 -11.25 10.57
C MET A 47 7.54 -10.38 11.82
N MET A 48 6.77 -9.29 11.89
CA MET A 48 6.76 -8.41 13.06
C MET A 48 6.35 -9.18 14.33
N ILE A 49 5.32 -10.02 14.24
CA ILE A 49 4.86 -10.86 15.35
C ILE A 49 5.93 -11.86 15.79
N GLN A 50 6.62 -12.53 14.85
CA GLN A 50 7.70 -13.47 15.19
C GLN A 50 8.88 -12.76 15.87
N LEU A 51 9.26 -11.57 15.40
CA LEU A 51 10.29 -10.75 16.04
C LEU A 51 9.89 -10.31 17.45
N TRP A 52 8.64 -9.88 17.66
CA TRP A 52 8.11 -9.53 18.98
C TRP A 52 8.06 -10.73 19.94
N LYS A 53 7.72 -11.92 19.44
CA LYS A 53 7.74 -13.17 20.21
C LYS A 53 9.15 -13.68 20.51
N GLY A 54 10.18 -13.08 19.90
CA GLY A 54 11.57 -13.48 20.09
C GLY A 54 11.97 -14.76 19.39
N ASN A 55 11.31 -15.09 18.27
CA ASN A 55 11.68 -16.23 17.42
C ASN A 55 13.13 -16.08 16.94
N GLU A 56 14.00 -17.02 17.34
CA GLU A 56 15.44 -16.97 17.10
C GLU A 56 15.79 -17.04 15.61
N THR A 57 15.14 -17.93 14.86
CA THR A 57 15.33 -18.03 13.41
C THR A 57 14.97 -16.72 12.72
N TYR A 58 13.84 -16.10 13.08
CA TYR A 58 13.47 -14.80 12.50
C TYR A 58 14.45 -13.69 12.85
N ARG A 59 15.04 -13.68 14.05
CA ARG A 59 16.05 -12.67 14.44
C ARG A 59 17.34 -12.82 13.64
N GLN A 60 17.73 -14.03 13.27
CA GLN A 60 18.90 -14.25 12.40
C GLN A 60 18.70 -13.62 11.02
N PHE A 61 17.50 -13.68 10.46
CA PHE A 61 17.23 -13.16 9.10
C PHE A 61 16.71 -11.73 9.07
N TYR A 62 16.01 -11.29 10.12
CA TYR A 62 15.23 -10.05 10.09
C TYR A 62 15.45 -9.19 11.33
N VAL A 63 15.41 -7.87 11.12
CA VAL A 63 15.45 -6.85 12.18
C VAL A 63 14.41 -5.77 11.91
N PHE A 64 13.96 -5.07 12.95
CA PHE A 64 13.17 -3.86 12.76
C PHE A 64 14.05 -2.73 12.20
N ASP A 65 13.55 -2.04 11.19
CA ASP A 65 14.14 -0.76 10.78
C ASP A 65 13.74 0.37 11.77
N PRO A 66 14.53 1.46 11.82
CA PRO A 66 14.21 2.59 12.68
C PRO A 66 12.83 3.21 12.37
N LEU A 67 12.17 3.71 13.42
CA LEU A 67 10.82 4.32 13.38
C LEU A 67 10.78 5.74 12.76
N PHE A 68 11.48 5.96 11.65
CA PHE A 68 11.32 7.18 10.84
C PHE A 68 10.68 6.90 9.47
N ASN A 69 10.36 5.66 9.11
CA ASN A 69 9.78 5.38 7.80
C ASN A 69 8.32 5.89 7.68
N GLY A 70 8.05 6.77 6.72
CA GLY A 70 6.74 7.39 6.49
C GLY A 70 5.75 6.54 5.69
N ASN A 71 5.81 5.21 5.82
CA ASN A 71 4.97 4.23 5.11
C ASN A 71 4.82 2.93 5.91
N VAL A 72 4.53 3.05 7.20
CA VAL A 72 4.60 1.92 8.15
C VAL A 72 3.32 1.70 8.95
N LEU A 73 2.46 2.72 9.12
CA LEU A 73 1.33 2.66 10.04
C LEU A 73 0.40 1.46 9.79
N GLY A 74 0.09 1.17 8.53
CA GLY A 74 -0.77 0.05 8.16
C GLY A 74 -0.17 -1.32 8.48
N ASN A 75 1.15 -1.49 8.37
CA ASN A 75 1.80 -2.73 8.80
C ASN A 75 1.66 -2.92 10.32
N TYR A 76 1.83 -1.86 11.11
CA TYR A 76 1.58 -1.91 12.55
C TYR A 76 0.12 -2.23 12.88
N ILE A 77 -0.85 -1.60 12.21
CA ILE A 77 -2.28 -1.89 12.45
C ILE A 77 -2.62 -3.33 12.09
N ILE A 78 -2.17 -3.82 10.92
CA ILE A 78 -2.41 -5.21 10.50
C ILE A 78 -1.73 -6.19 11.47
N ALA A 79 -0.49 -5.94 11.88
CA ALA A 79 0.21 -6.77 12.87
C ALA A 79 -0.52 -6.80 14.21
N LEU A 80 -1.04 -5.66 14.69
CA LEU A 80 -1.86 -5.61 15.90
C LEU A 80 -3.14 -6.45 15.80
N PHE A 81 -3.83 -6.43 14.66
CA PHE A 81 -4.96 -7.33 14.45
C PHE A 81 -4.53 -8.80 14.33
N ASN A 82 -3.43 -9.06 13.62
CA ASN A 82 -2.90 -10.41 13.38
C ASN A 82 -2.28 -11.05 14.64
N LEU A 83 -2.03 -10.29 15.72
CA LEU A 83 -1.63 -10.84 17.02
C LEU A 83 -2.68 -11.78 17.62
N VAL A 84 -3.97 -11.50 17.38
CA VAL A 84 -5.09 -12.21 18.01
C VAL A 84 -6.08 -12.81 17.00
N LEU A 85 -5.97 -12.44 15.73
CA LEU A 85 -6.84 -12.92 14.64
C LEU A 85 -6.00 -13.58 13.55
N PRO A 86 -6.57 -14.49 12.75
CA PRO A 86 -5.87 -15.02 11.58
C PRO A 86 -5.63 -13.94 10.52
N ALA A 87 -4.55 -14.08 9.76
CA ALA A 87 -4.07 -13.11 8.76
C ALA A 87 -5.18 -12.55 7.83
N TRP A 88 -5.98 -13.42 7.22
CA TRP A 88 -7.07 -13.01 6.32
C TRP A 88 -8.08 -12.06 6.98
N LEU A 89 -8.39 -12.27 8.26
CA LEU A 89 -9.34 -11.45 9.00
C LEU A 89 -8.70 -10.13 9.45
N ALA A 90 -7.41 -10.17 9.82
CA ALA A 90 -6.64 -8.98 10.14
C ALA A 90 -6.60 -7.99 8.97
N GLU A 91 -6.36 -8.48 7.74
CA GLU A 91 -6.45 -7.64 6.53
C GLU A 91 -7.86 -7.08 6.30
N LYS A 92 -8.92 -7.90 6.43
CA LYS A 92 -10.29 -7.41 6.29
C LYS A 92 -10.67 -6.32 7.28
N LEU A 93 -10.22 -6.44 8.53
CA LEU A 93 -10.45 -5.40 9.54
C LEU A 93 -9.67 -4.12 9.24
N PHE A 94 -8.45 -4.25 8.71
CA PHE A 94 -7.70 -3.09 8.22
C PHE A 94 -8.43 -2.41 7.06
N ILE A 95 -8.85 -3.17 6.05
CA ILE A 95 -9.63 -2.65 4.91
C ILE A 95 -10.91 -1.97 5.38
N THR A 96 -11.62 -2.58 6.33
CA THR A 96 -12.83 -2.00 6.94
C THR A 96 -12.52 -0.68 7.63
N THR A 97 -11.43 -0.61 8.39
CA THR A 97 -10.95 0.61 9.04
C THR A 97 -10.69 1.72 8.02
N TYR A 98 -10.03 1.41 6.89
CA TYR A 98 -9.84 2.37 5.80
C TYR A 98 -11.17 2.82 5.19
N LEU A 99 -12.05 1.89 4.79
CA LEU A 99 -13.29 2.22 4.08
C LEU A 99 -14.21 3.11 4.94
N ILE A 100 -14.29 2.82 6.24
CA ILE A 100 -15.01 3.66 7.20
C ILE A 100 -14.31 5.02 7.31
N SER A 101 -13.01 5.03 7.62
CA SER A 101 -12.24 6.28 7.84
C SER A 101 -12.32 7.23 6.64
N LEU A 102 -12.29 6.71 5.41
CA LEU A 102 -12.41 7.52 4.20
C LEU A 102 -13.76 8.22 4.12
N VAL A 103 -14.87 7.47 4.20
CA VAL A 103 -16.22 8.04 4.01
C VAL A 103 -16.62 8.93 5.19
N THR A 104 -16.32 8.52 6.43
CA THR A 104 -16.65 9.31 7.62
C THR A 104 -15.74 10.50 7.78
N GLY A 105 -14.46 10.38 7.42
CA GLY A 105 -13.51 11.51 7.34
C GLY A 105 -13.95 12.54 6.31
N PHE A 106 -14.32 12.10 5.12
CA PHE A 106 -14.87 12.98 4.07
C PHE A 106 -16.12 13.72 4.55
N ARG A 107 -17.10 12.99 5.12
CA ARG A 107 -18.32 13.60 5.69
C ARG A 107 -18.00 14.56 6.82
N TYR A 108 -17.05 14.22 7.70
CA TYR A 108 -16.61 15.09 8.78
C TYR A 108 -16.04 16.42 8.25
N LEU A 109 -15.19 16.36 7.22
CA LEU A 109 -14.65 17.54 6.54
C LEU A 109 -15.75 18.41 5.92
N VAL A 110 -16.70 17.81 5.18
CA VAL A 110 -17.85 18.55 4.62
C VAL A 110 -18.62 19.28 5.72
N VAL A 111 -18.96 18.59 6.82
CA VAL A 111 -19.68 19.19 7.95
C VAL A 111 -18.85 20.25 8.66
N SER A 112 -17.53 20.10 8.75
CA SER A 112 -16.63 21.12 9.32
C SER A 112 -16.67 22.44 8.54
N ILE A 113 -16.89 22.40 7.23
CA ILE A 113 -16.90 23.58 6.36
C ILE A 113 -18.31 24.15 6.25
N LYS A 114 -19.30 23.29 5.99
CA LYS A 114 -20.69 23.67 5.68
C LYS A 114 -21.58 23.80 6.93
N GLY A 115 -21.19 23.21 8.05
CA GLY A 115 -21.98 23.15 9.29
C GLY A 115 -23.11 22.11 9.30
N LYS A 116 -23.44 21.51 8.16
CA LYS A 116 -24.49 20.48 8.00
C LYS A 116 -24.04 19.40 7.02
N SER A 117 -24.62 18.20 7.14
CA SER A 117 -24.51 17.13 6.13
C SER A 117 -25.70 17.16 5.17
N ASP A 118 -25.49 16.64 3.97
CA ASP A 118 -26.56 16.37 3.00
C ASP A 118 -26.20 15.16 2.11
N TYR A 119 -27.11 14.82 1.19
CA TYR A 119 -27.00 13.68 0.30
C TYR A 119 -25.81 13.75 -0.66
N LEU A 120 -25.18 14.90 -0.88
CA LEU A 120 -23.98 14.99 -1.72
C LEU A 120 -22.78 14.31 -1.06
N THR A 121 -22.79 14.13 0.26
CA THR A 121 -21.75 13.34 0.93
C THR A 121 -21.72 11.88 0.48
N LEU A 122 -22.81 11.38 -0.14
CA LEU A 122 -22.86 10.05 -0.75
C LEU A 122 -22.05 9.95 -2.05
N LEU A 123 -21.65 11.07 -2.68
CA LEU A 123 -20.85 11.07 -3.91
C LEU A 123 -19.47 10.42 -3.73
N ILE A 124 -18.99 10.27 -2.48
CA ILE A 124 -17.69 9.62 -2.20
C ILE A 124 -17.71 8.10 -2.40
N PHE A 125 -18.88 7.44 -2.29
CA PHE A 125 -18.98 5.98 -2.24
C PHE A 125 -18.44 5.22 -3.48
N PRO A 126 -18.64 5.70 -4.72
CA PRO A 126 -18.05 5.08 -5.91
C PRO A 126 -16.51 5.12 -5.90
N PHE A 127 -15.92 6.07 -5.17
CA PHE A 127 -14.48 6.29 -5.14
C PHE A 127 -13.79 5.63 -3.94
N THR A 128 -14.50 4.80 -3.17
CA THR A 128 -13.91 4.07 -2.02
C THR A 128 -12.98 2.93 -2.45
N TYR A 129 -13.20 2.36 -3.64
CA TYR A 129 -12.38 1.30 -4.24
C TYR A 129 -11.60 1.87 -5.43
N THR A 130 -10.65 2.75 -5.15
CA THR A 130 -9.73 3.23 -6.20
C THR A 130 -8.82 2.10 -6.68
N SER A 131 -8.29 2.22 -7.90
CA SER A 131 -7.36 1.25 -8.47
C SER A 131 -6.13 1.03 -7.62
N LEU A 132 -5.59 2.09 -7.00
CA LEU A 132 -4.49 1.94 -6.05
C LEU A 132 -4.90 1.18 -4.78
N PHE A 133 -6.08 1.44 -4.24
CA PHE A 133 -6.60 0.67 -3.10
C PHE A 133 -6.80 -0.81 -3.46
N MET A 134 -7.39 -1.10 -4.62
CA MET A 134 -7.60 -2.48 -5.11
C MET A 134 -6.30 -3.24 -5.36
N LEU A 135 -5.20 -2.52 -5.63
CA LEU A 135 -3.86 -3.10 -5.73
C LEU A 135 -3.14 -3.27 -4.37
N GLY A 136 -3.76 -2.88 -3.27
CA GLY A 136 -3.16 -3.04 -1.93
C GLY A 136 -2.32 -1.87 -1.46
N TYR A 137 -2.43 -0.66 -2.06
CA TYR A 137 -1.80 0.56 -1.52
C TYR A 137 -2.54 1.07 -0.26
N TYR A 138 -2.53 0.24 0.78
CA TYR A 138 -3.26 0.38 2.03
C TYR A 138 -2.86 1.62 2.82
N ASN A 139 -1.56 1.82 3.00
CA ASN A 139 -0.98 2.97 3.69
C ASN A 139 -1.36 4.31 3.04
N PHE A 140 -1.21 4.39 1.71
CA PHE A 140 -1.63 5.56 0.93
C PHE A 140 -3.12 5.85 1.12
N SER A 141 -3.96 4.82 1.02
CA SER A 141 -5.41 4.94 1.10
C SER A 141 -5.88 5.36 2.50
N LEU A 142 -5.31 4.77 3.56
CA LEU A 142 -5.57 5.15 4.95
C LEU A 142 -5.16 6.60 5.23
N ALA A 143 -4.02 7.05 4.70
CA ALA A 143 -3.53 8.41 4.88
C ALA A 143 -4.53 9.47 4.36
N ILE A 144 -5.29 9.18 3.30
CA ILE A 144 -6.31 10.11 2.78
C ILE A 144 -7.48 10.24 3.78
N GLY A 145 -7.94 9.14 4.36
CA GLY A 145 -8.97 9.18 5.41
C GLY A 145 -8.52 10.02 6.61
N LEU A 146 -7.28 9.81 7.07
CA LEU A 146 -6.65 10.61 8.12
C LEU A 146 -6.54 12.09 7.71
N MET A 147 -6.11 12.39 6.49
CA MET A 147 -6.03 13.75 5.96
C MET A 147 -7.40 14.46 6.03
N PHE A 148 -8.50 13.81 5.66
CA PHE A 148 -9.83 14.43 5.79
C PHE A 148 -10.19 14.75 7.24
N TYR A 149 -9.89 13.84 8.18
CA TYR A 149 -10.07 14.11 9.60
C TYR A 149 -9.20 15.27 10.08
N THR A 150 -7.92 15.32 9.71
CA THR A 150 -7.01 16.41 10.09
C THR A 150 -7.48 17.75 9.54
N LEU A 151 -7.84 17.82 8.26
CA LEU A 151 -8.39 19.03 7.63
C LEU A 151 -9.67 19.48 8.32
N GLY A 152 -10.61 18.55 8.53
CA GLY A 152 -11.88 18.86 9.18
C GLY A 152 -11.69 19.32 10.63
N TYR A 153 -10.70 18.76 11.33
CA TYR A 153 -10.37 19.11 12.71
C TYR A 153 -9.74 20.49 12.78
N TRP A 154 -8.76 20.78 11.93
CA TRP A 154 -8.14 22.10 11.82
C TRP A 154 -9.19 23.18 11.57
N ILE A 155 -10.07 22.99 10.58
CA ILE A 155 -11.11 23.98 10.23
C ILE A 155 -12.05 24.28 11.41
N ARG A 156 -12.40 23.28 12.24
CA ARG A 156 -13.25 23.53 13.42
C ARG A 156 -12.52 24.20 14.58
N GLN A 157 -11.26 23.83 14.79
CA GLN A 157 -10.57 24.13 16.05
C GLN A 157 -9.55 25.27 15.97
N HIS A 158 -9.06 25.63 14.78
CA HIS A 158 -7.95 26.59 14.60
C HIS A 158 -8.17 27.97 15.25
N LYS A 159 -9.42 28.38 15.47
CA LYS A 159 -9.74 29.67 16.14
C LYS A 159 -9.76 29.59 17.67
N SER A 160 -9.77 28.38 18.25
CA SER A 160 -9.88 28.14 19.70
C SER A 160 -8.95 27.02 20.18
N MET A 161 -7.73 26.97 19.66
CA MET A 161 -6.73 25.96 20.01
C MET A 161 -6.29 26.10 21.47
N ASN A 162 -6.19 24.96 22.15
CA ASN A 162 -5.57 24.81 23.47
C ASN A 162 -4.58 23.64 23.41
N ILE A 163 -3.87 23.36 24.51
CA ILE A 163 -2.83 22.32 24.52
C ILE A 163 -3.35 20.94 24.09
N LEU A 164 -4.49 20.50 24.62
CA LEU A 164 -5.09 19.21 24.28
C LEU A 164 -5.46 19.16 22.79
N LYS A 165 -6.03 20.25 22.27
CA LYS A 165 -6.40 20.32 20.86
C LYS A 165 -5.18 20.30 19.95
N SER A 166 -4.08 20.92 20.36
CA SER A 166 -2.79 20.88 19.65
C SER A 166 -2.20 19.47 19.68
N ILE A 167 -2.26 18.75 20.82
CA ILE A 167 -1.81 17.36 20.90
C ILE A 167 -2.60 16.48 19.91
N VAL A 168 -3.93 16.60 19.86
CA VAL A 168 -4.75 15.86 18.90
C VAL A 168 -4.35 16.19 17.45
N LEU A 169 -4.08 17.47 17.14
CA LEU A 169 -3.60 17.88 15.82
C LEU A 169 -2.24 17.26 15.49
N THR A 170 -1.29 17.29 16.43
CA THR A 170 0.03 16.65 16.30
C THR A 170 -0.11 15.17 16.00
N LEU A 171 -0.96 14.44 16.74
CA LEU A 171 -1.18 13.01 16.53
C LEU A 171 -1.81 12.72 15.16
N LEU A 172 -2.78 13.51 14.73
CA LEU A 172 -3.41 13.36 13.42
C LEU A 172 -2.41 13.60 12.27
N ILE A 173 -1.57 14.63 12.38
CA ILE A 173 -0.50 14.91 11.41
C ILE A 173 0.54 13.78 11.42
N LEU A 174 0.96 13.34 12.60
CA LEU A 174 1.95 12.27 12.78
C LEU A 174 1.47 10.92 12.23
N PHE A 175 0.21 10.55 12.47
CA PHE A 175 -0.36 9.34 11.86
C PHE A 175 -0.52 9.46 10.36
N THR A 176 -0.85 10.65 9.83
CA THR A 176 -0.87 10.87 8.38
C THR A 176 0.53 10.68 7.78
N TYR A 177 1.57 11.16 8.46
CA TYR A 177 2.97 10.96 8.09
C TYR A 177 3.39 9.49 8.10
N PHE A 178 3.17 8.77 9.19
CA PHE A 178 3.51 7.34 9.29
C PHE A 178 2.68 6.47 8.35
N ALA A 179 1.48 6.92 7.97
CA ALA A 179 0.70 6.28 6.93
C ALA A 179 1.33 6.52 5.56
N HIS A 180 1.54 7.76 5.13
CA HIS A 180 2.14 8.03 3.83
C HIS A 180 2.71 9.46 3.69
N LEU A 181 4.04 9.57 3.51
CA LEU A 181 4.76 10.86 3.32
C LEU A 181 4.11 11.76 2.25
N PHE A 182 3.75 11.20 1.09
CA PHE A 182 3.13 11.97 0.00
C PHE A 182 1.83 12.68 0.42
N ILE A 183 0.93 11.98 1.13
CA ILE A 183 -0.34 12.56 1.58
C ILE A 183 -0.09 13.58 2.69
N PHE A 184 0.88 13.33 3.57
CA PHE A 184 1.33 14.29 4.57
C PHE A 184 1.79 15.62 3.93
N GLY A 185 2.55 15.57 2.83
CA GLY A 185 2.94 16.77 2.09
C GLY A 185 1.75 17.59 1.58
N PHE A 186 0.76 16.93 0.97
CA PHE A 186 -0.48 17.59 0.55
C PHE A 186 -1.30 18.13 1.73
N LEU A 187 -1.35 17.42 2.86
CA LEU A 187 -2.01 17.90 4.07
C LEU A 187 -1.38 19.21 4.57
N LEU A 188 -0.05 19.30 4.64
CA LEU A 188 0.65 20.53 5.03
C LEU A 188 0.40 21.67 4.03
N ALA A 189 0.45 21.38 2.73
CA ALA A 189 0.18 22.38 1.70
C ALA A 189 -1.25 22.92 1.79
N ILE A 190 -2.26 22.06 1.94
CA ILE A 190 -3.66 22.47 2.04
C ILE A 190 -3.93 23.24 3.35
N THR A 191 -3.41 22.77 4.48
CA THR A 191 -3.59 23.46 5.78
C THR A 191 -2.88 24.81 5.82
N GLY A 192 -1.68 24.90 5.26
CA GLY A 192 -0.94 26.15 5.08
C GLY A 192 -1.70 27.12 4.16
N PHE A 193 -2.13 26.66 2.99
CA PHE A 193 -2.89 27.48 2.05
C PHE A 193 -4.23 27.95 2.63
N TYR A 194 -4.93 27.08 3.38
CA TYR A 194 -6.15 27.46 4.09
C TYR A 194 -5.90 28.57 5.13
N THR A 195 -4.78 28.51 5.84
CA THR A 195 -4.40 29.52 6.83
C THR A 195 -4.11 30.87 6.19
N VAL A 196 -3.46 30.87 5.01
CA VAL A 196 -3.24 32.07 4.20
C VAL A 196 -4.57 32.60 3.64
N PHE A 197 -5.47 31.74 3.17
CA PHE A 197 -6.79 32.12 2.70
C PHE A 197 -7.62 32.80 3.80
N GLU A 198 -7.68 32.23 5.01
CA GLU A 198 -8.37 32.86 6.14
C GLU A 198 -7.74 34.20 6.53
N PHE A 199 -6.41 34.35 6.43
CA PHE A 199 -5.75 35.64 6.68
C PHE A 199 -6.23 36.72 5.71
N PHE A 200 -6.27 36.45 4.40
CA PHE A 200 -6.78 37.41 3.43
C PHE A 200 -8.28 37.70 3.62
N ASN A 201 -9.06 36.69 4.02
CA ASN A 201 -10.47 36.87 4.32
C ASN A 201 -10.68 37.78 5.55
N GLU A 202 -9.92 37.57 6.61
CA GLU A 202 -9.94 38.41 7.82
C GLU A 202 -9.48 39.85 7.54
N LEU A 203 -8.48 40.04 6.66
CA LEU A 203 -8.06 41.37 6.19
C LEU A 203 -9.18 42.07 5.41
N ALA A 204 -9.83 41.36 4.48
CA ALA A 204 -10.95 41.88 3.72
C ALA A 204 -12.15 42.28 4.61
N LEU A 205 -12.38 41.52 5.69
CA LEU A 205 -13.42 41.78 6.69
C LEU A 205 -12.99 42.83 7.74
N LYS A 206 -11.77 43.37 7.67
CA LYS A 206 -11.19 44.33 8.64
C LYS A 206 -11.24 43.84 10.09
N GLU A 207 -11.02 42.54 10.28
CA GLU A 207 -10.95 41.93 11.61
C GLU A 207 -9.75 42.49 12.41
N PRO A 208 -9.92 42.80 13.71
CA PRO A 208 -8.83 43.28 14.54
C PRO A 208 -7.79 42.17 14.79
N ASN A 209 -6.52 42.56 14.97
CA ASN A 209 -5.40 41.68 15.27
C ASN A 209 -5.17 40.54 14.26
N THR A 210 -5.58 40.73 13.00
CA THR A 210 -5.52 39.69 11.95
C THR A 210 -4.12 39.10 11.76
N PHE A 211 -3.07 39.93 11.75
CA PHE A 211 -1.69 39.44 11.63
C PHE A 211 -1.25 38.58 12.83
N LYS A 212 -1.60 38.98 14.06
CA LYS A 212 -1.32 38.20 15.27
C LYS A 212 -2.08 36.86 15.27
N LYS A 213 -3.35 36.85 14.84
CA LYS A 213 -4.15 35.63 14.65
C LYS A 213 -3.49 34.68 13.65
N PHE A 214 -3.03 35.21 12.51
CA PHE A 214 -2.31 34.45 11.48
C PHE A 214 -1.00 33.85 12.02
N LEU A 215 -0.14 34.64 12.64
CA LEU A 215 1.12 34.16 13.23
C LEU A 215 0.87 33.07 14.27
N ASN A 216 -0.13 33.23 15.14
CA ASN A 216 -0.47 32.21 16.14
C ASN A 216 -0.91 30.89 15.49
N ARG A 217 -1.80 30.94 14.49
CA ARG A 217 -2.27 29.75 13.77
C ARG A 217 -1.12 29.05 13.04
N THR A 218 -0.28 29.81 12.35
CA THR A 218 0.91 29.29 11.66
C THR A 218 1.90 28.67 12.64
N GLY A 219 2.17 29.33 13.78
CA GLY A 219 3.03 28.80 14.84
C GLY A 219 2.51 27.48 15.41
N ILE A 220 1.19 27.37 15.65
CA ILE A 220 0.55 26.13 16.11
C ILE A 220 0.68 25.02 15.07
N LEU A 221 0.47 25.32 13.78
CA LEU A 221 0.62 24.33 12.71
C LEU A 221 2.07 23.82 12.62
N ILE A 222 3.05 24.73 12.62
CA ILE A 222 4.47 24.37 12.59
C ILE A 222 4.85 23.53 13.81
N ALA A 223 4.45 23.96 15.01
CA ALA A 223 4.71 23.22 16.25
C ALA A 223 4.07 21.83 16.23
N SER A 224 2.84 21.70 15.71
CA SER A 224 2.14 20.42 15.63
C SER A 224 2.74 19.50 14.56
N ALA A 225 3.26 20.05 13.46
CA ALA A 225 3.91 19.29 12.40
C ALA A 225 5.38 18.96 12.70
N MET A 226 6.00 19.63 13.67
CA MET A 226 7.44 19.55 13.94
C MET A 226 7.96 18.11 14.09
N PRO A 227 7.32 17.21 14.87
CA PRO A 227 7.82 15.84 14.97
C PRO A 227 7.82 15.11 13.63
N SER A 228 6.77 15.30 12.81
CA SER A 228 6.66 14.68 11.49
C SER A 228 7.66 15.27 10.49
N LEU A 229 7.93 16.57 10.57
CA LEU A 229 8.93 17.24 9.73
C LEU A 229 10.34 16.73 10.02
N ILE A 230 10.70 16.55 11.29
CA ILE A 230 11.99 15.98 11.70
C ILE A 230 12.15 14.56 11.14
N LEU A 231 11.15 13.70 11.34
CA LEU A 231 11.17 12.33 10.80
C LEU A 231 11.24 12.32 9.26
N SER A 232 10.54 13.25 8.59
CA SER A 232 10.56 13.39 7.13
C SER A 232 11.96 13.63 6.58
N VAL A 233 12.81 14.39 7.29
CA VAL A 233 14.20 14.63 6.86
C VAL A 233 14.99 13.31 6.79
N PHE A 234 14.89 12.47 7.82
CA PHE A 234 15.56 11.17 7.84
C PHE A 234 15.01 10.24 6.73
N TYR A 235 13.69 10.20 6.57
CA TYR A 235 13.08 9.33 5.58
C TYR A 235 13.39 9.75 4.14
N ILE A 236 13.31 11.05 3.83
CA ILE A 236 13.66 11.58 2.50
C ILE A 236 15.13 11.28 2.20
N ARG A 237 16.03 11.43 3.18
CA ARG A 237 17.45 11.09 3.00
C ARG A 237 17.65 9.62 2.64
N GLU A 238 16.86 8.69 3.20
CA GLU A 238 16.91 7.28 2.80
C GLU A 238 16.31 7.06 1.41
N ILE A 239 15.15 7.66 1.09
CA ILE A 239 14.50 7.56 -0.24
C ILE A 239 15.45 7.99 -1.36
N LEU A 240 16.19 9.08 -1.17
CA LEU A 240 17.09 9.64 -2.18
C LEU A 240 18.27 8.73 -2.53
N LYS A 241 18.58 7.71 -1.71
CA LYS A 241 19.62 6.71 -2.01
C LYS A 241 19.18 5.69 -3.05
N TYR A 242 17.87 5.55 -3.28
CA TYR A 242 17.32 4.60 -4.24
C TYR A 242 17.12 5.31 -5.59
N PRO A 243 17.62 4.74 -6.70
CA PRO A 243 17.44 5.31 -8.02
C PRO A 243 15.95 5.36 -8.39
N ALA A 244 15.58 6.29 -9.27
CA ALA A 244 14.27 6.24 -9.90
C ALA A 244 14.17 4.97 -10.75
N GLY A 245 13.08 4.22 -10.62
CA GLY A 245 12.85 3.04 -11.44
C GLY A 245 12.77 3.38 -12.93
N ASP A 246 13.32 2.52 -13.78
CA ASP A 246 13.13 2.57 -15.22
C ASP A 246 11.68 2.19 -15.55
N GLY A 247 10.83 3.17 -15.74
CA GLY A 247 9.51 2.93 -16.31
C GLY A 247 9.13 4.07 -17.21
N ALA A 248 8.90 3.68 -18.45
CA ALA A 248 8.58 4.48 -19.61
C ALA A 248 7.93 5.84 -19.26
N THR A 249 8.71 6.88 -19.47
CA THR A 249 8.30 8.28 -19.60
C THR A 249 7.41 8.44 -20.83
N GLY A 250 6.18 7.92 -20.76
CA GLY A 250 5.13 8.25 -21.70
C GLY A 250 4.39 9.50 -21.21
N GLN A 251 4.87 10.70 -21.58
CA GLN A 251 4.16 11.97 -21.32
C GLN A 251 2.83 12.10 -22.11
N PHE A 252 2.55 11.15 -23.00
CA PHE A 252 1.36 11.13 -23.84
C PHE A 252 0.22 10.31 -23.20
N GLY A 253 -0.94 10.94 -23.00
CA GLY A 253 -2.18 10.26 -22.59
C GLY A 253 -2.74 10.61 -21.21
N PHE A 254 -2.16 11.57 -20.47
CA PHE A 254 -2.68 11.99 -19.16
C PHE A 254 -4.15 12.43 -19.19
N LEU A 255 -4.56 13.14 -20.25
CA LEU A 255 -5.95 13.53 -20.46
C LEU A 255 -6.85 12.32 -20.72
N LYS A 256 -6.37 11.32 -21.47
CA LYS A 256 -7.09 10.06 -21.67
C LYS A 256 -7.28 9.31 -20.34
N LYS A 257 -6.25 9.29 -19.48
CA LYS A 257 -6.34 8.67 -18.15
C LYS A 257 -7.36 9.35 -17.23
N ILE A 258 -7.49 10.68 -17.31
CA ILE A 258 -8.54 11.43 -16.59
C ILE A 258 -9.92 11.17 -17.20
N ASN A 259 -10.05 11.23 -18.52
CA ASN A 259 -11.33 11.04 -19.22
C ASN A 259 -11.91 9.64 -19.00
N ASP A 260 -11.04 8.63 -18.96
CA ASP A 260 -11.42 7.26 -18.64
C ASP A 260 -11.52 7.03 -17.13
N LEU A 261 -11.27 8.06 -16.30
CA LEU A 261 -11.29 8.03 -14.84
C LEU A 261 -10.60 6.76 -14.32
N ASN A 262 -9.39 6.50 -14.85
CA ASN A 262 -8.62 5.26 -14.64
C ASN A 262 -8.37 4.93 -13.16
N ILE A 263 -8.54 5.91 -12.27
CA ILE A 263 -8.51 5.71 -10.82
C ILE A 263 -9.60 4.74 -10.31
N LEU A 264 -10.61 4.39 -11.12
CA LEU A 264 -11.67 3.44 -10.79
C LEU A 264 -11.57 2.12 -11.58
N ILE A 265 -10.57 1.95 -12.45
CA ILE A 265 -10.40 0.75 -13.27
C ILE A 265 -9.37 -0.15 -12.59
N GLY A 266 -9.79 -1.35 -12.15
CA GLY A 266 -8.95 -2.28 -11.41
C GLY A 266 -8.52 -3.51 -12.22
N TYR A 267 -9.48 -4.19 -12.83
CA TYR A 267 -9.27 -5.58 -13.30
C TYR A 267 -9.55 -5.76 -14.80
N HIS A 268 -10.66 -5.23 -15.31
CA HIS A 268 -11.09 -5.47 -16.68
C HIS A 268 -11.71 -4.23 -17.32
N ARG A 269 -10.82 -3.45 -17.95
CA ARG A 269 -11.09 -2.14 -18.56
C ARG A 269 -12.41 -2.07 -19.32
N ASN A 270 -12.69 -3.00 -20.24
CA ASN A 270 -13.87 -2.91 -21.10
C ASN A 270 -15.20 -3.04 -20.34
N MET A 271 -15.22 -3.82 -19.27
CA MET A 271 -16.44 -4.00 -18.46
C MET A 271 -16.62 -2.83 -17.49
N GLU A 272 -15.52 -2.38 -16.88
CA GLU A 272 -15.53 -1.29 -15.89
C GLU A 272 -15.82 0.06 -16.55
N LEU A 273 -15.28 0.31 -17.76
CA LEU A 273 -15.42 1.59 -18.47
C LEU A 273 -16.86 2.04 -18.68
N VAL A 274 -17.81 1.10 -18.85
CA VAL A 274 -19.23 1.42 -19.04
C VAL A 274 -19.77 2.22 -17.85
N TYR A 275 -19.53 1.75 -16.63
CA TYR A 275 -19.99 2.41 -15.41
C TYR A 275 -19.10 3.59 -15.01
N VAL A 276 -17.79 3.47 -15.23
CA VAL A 276 -16.83 4.55 -14.95
C VAL A 276 -17.12 5.80 -15.79
N ARG A 277 -17.49 5.64 -17.06
CA ARG A 277 -17.91 6.78 -17.91
C ARG A 277 -19.19 7.44 -17.41
N VAL A 278 -20.17 6.68 -16.93
CA VAL A 278 -21.38 7.24 -16.32
C VAL A 278 -21.03 8.11 -15.12
N ILE A 279 -20.15 7.63 -14.24
CA ILE A 279 -19.65 8.40 -13.09
C ILE A 279 -18.93 9.67 -13.56
N TYR A 280 -18.01 9.54 -14.52
CA TYR A 280 -17.25 10.67 -15.07
C TYR A 280 -18.16 11.76 -15.63
N PHE A 281 -19.05 11.41 -16.57
CA PHE A 281 -19.94 12.40 -17.20
C PHE A 281 -20.89 13.04 -16.19
N LEU A 282 -21.35 12.29 -15.18
CA LEU A 282 -22.19 12.86 -14.13
C LEU A 282 -21.44 13.88 -13.28
N VAL A 283 -20.20 13.56 -12.86
CA VAL A 283 -19.36 14.49 -12.10
C VAL A 283 -19.10 15.75 -12.92
N ILE A 284 -18.72 15.62 -14.19
CA ILE A 284 -18.51 16.79 -15.08
C ILE A 284 -19.80 17.60 -15.27
N SER A 285 -20.95 16.93 -15.43
CA SER A 285 -22.24 17.61 -15.57
C SER A 285 -22.59 18.42 -14.31
N LEU A 286 -22.31 17.88 -13.11
CA LEU A 286 -22.48 18.61 -11.86
C LEU A 286 -21.55 19.83 -11.79
N VAL A 287 -20.27 19.68 -12.16
CA VAL A 287 -19.32 20.80 -12.21
C VAL A 287 -19.83 21.91 -13.15
N VAL A 288 -20.19 21.55 -14.38
CA VAL A 288 -20.70 22.50 -15.38
C VAL A 288 -21.97 23.18 -14.88
N TRP A 289 -22.90 22.43 -14.30
CA TRP A 289 -24.13 22.98 -13.73
C TRP A 289 -23.86 23.97 -12.59
N ILE A 290 -22.92 23.68 -11.69
CA ILE A 290 -22.53 24.60 -10.60
C ILE A 290 -21.96 25.89 -11.17
N LEU A 291 -21.04 25.78 -12.14
CA LEU A 291 -20.40 26.94 -12.77
C LEU A 291 -21.43 27.82 -13.50
N ILE A 292 -22.30 27.23 -14.31
CA ILE A 292 -23.37 27.95 -15.01
C ILE A 292 -24.32 28.62 -14.00
N SER A 293 -24.74 27.90 -12.96
CA SER A 293 -25.65 28.45 -11.95
C SER A 293 -25.05 29.65 -11.22
N ARG A 294 -23.74 29.62 -10.94
CA ARG A 294 -23.01 30.75 -10.35
C ARG A 294 -22.89 31.92 -11.31
N ILE A 295 -22.58 31.68 -12.58
CA ILE A 295 -22.50 32.72 -13.62
C ILE A 295 -23.86 33.42 -13.80
N ILE A 296 -24.95 32.65 -13.92
CA ILE A 296 -26.31 33.20 -14.03
C ILE A 296 -26.68 33.99 -12.76
N GLY A 297 -26.39 33.44 -11.57
CA GLY A 297 -26.61 34.12 -10.29
C GLY A 297 -25.85 35.45 -10.18
N TYR A 298 -24.62 35.49 -10.70
CA TYR A 298 -23.82 36.71 -10.77
C TYR A 298 -24.43 37.73 -11.73
N ILE A 299 -24.74 37.35 -12.97
CA ILE A 299 -25.33 38.26 -13.99
C ILE A 299 -26.66 38.85 -13.50
N THR A 300 -27.50 38.02 -12.87
CA THR A 300 -28.82 38.44 -12.37
C THR A 300 -28.72 39.38 -11.15
N ARG A 301 -27.79 39.14 -10.20
CA ARG A 301 -27.61 40.00 -9.02
C ARG A 301 -26.79 41.26 -9.29
N TYR A 302 -25.82 41.21 -10.20
CA TYR A 302 -25.01 42.35 -10.61
C TYR A 302 -25.85 43.49 -11.18
N ARG A 303 -27.01 43.18 -11.77
CA ARG A 303 -28.00 44.17 -12.23
C ARG A 303 -28.77 44.88 -11.11
N SER A 304 -28.65 44.45 -9.85
CA SER A 304 -29.52 44.92 -8.75
C SER A 304 -28.82 45.74 -7.65
N VAL A 305 -27.52 45.57 -7.36
CA VAL A 305 -26.79 46.35 -6.32
C VAL A 305 -25.28 46.38 -6.61
N LYS A 306 -24.58 47.46 -6.18
CA LYS A 306 -23.11 47.61 -6.09
C LYS A 306 -22.48 46.45 -5.28
N TYR A 307 -22.21 45.33 -5.93
CA TYR A 307 -21.54 44.17 -5.34
C TYR A 307 -20.03 44.40 -5.26
N ARG A 308 -19.40 44.10 -4.11
CA ARG A 308 -17.93 44.03 -4.01
C ARG A 308 -17.47 42.66 -4.49
N LEU A 309 -16.33 42.60 -5.18
CA LEU A 309 -15.69 41.35 -5.62
C LEU A 309 -15.46 40.34 -4.46
N ILE A 310 -15.36 40.84 -3.23
CA ILE A 310 -15.16 40.06 -2.00
C ILE A 310 -16.40 39.22 -1.64
N ASP A 311 -17.61 39.65 -2.01
CA ASP A 311 -18.84 38.89 -1.76
C ASP A 311 -19.01 37.68 -2.70
N PHE A 312 -18.14 37.56 -3.72
CA PHE A 312 -18.12 36.46 -4.69
C PHE A 312 -17.38 35.22 -4.18
N LEU A 313 -16.36 35.38 -3.32
CA LEU A 313 -15.53 34.28 -2.84
C LEU A 313 -16.17 33.60 -1.63
N LEU A 314 -16.92 32.52 -1.89
CA LEU A 314 -17.46 31.67 -0.84
C LEU A 314 -16.35 30.82 -0.20
N LYS A 315 -16.52 30.41 1.06
CA LYS A 315 -15.62 29.43 1.70
C LYS A 315 -15.49 28.11 0.90
N SER A 316 -16.47 27.80 0.07
CA SER A 316 -16.39 26.67 -0.88
C SER A 316 -15.31 26.85 -1.94
N ASP A 317 -14.97 28.08 -2.31
CA ASP A 317 -14.18 28.39 -3.51
C ASP A 317 -12.70 28.13 -3.27
N PHE A 318 -12.28 28.20 -2.01
CA PHE A 318 -10.98 27.67 -1.57
C PHE A 318 -10.77 26.23 -2.05
N TRP A 319 -11.76 25.35 -1.92
CA TRP A 319 -11.64 23.94 -2.30
C TRP A 319 -11.59 23.74 -3.81
N PHE A 320 -12.23 24.63 -4.58
CA PHE A 320 -12.08 24.64 -6.03
C PHE A 320 -10.68 25.09 -6.45
N LEU A 321 -10.11 26.11 -5.80
CA LEU A 321 -8.74 26.54 -6.02
C LEU A 321 -7.73 25.43 -5.68
N VAL A 322 -7.93 24.72 -4.56
CA VAL A 322 -7.14 23.53 -4.21
C VAL A 322 -7.24 22.47 -5.32
N THR A 323 -8.44 22.23 -5.85
CA THR A 323 -8.65 21.28 -6.95
C THR A 323 -7.86 21.68 -8.20
N ILE A 324 -7.88 22.97 -8.59
CA ILE A 324 -7.10 23.50 -9.72
C ILE A 324 -5.60 23.35 -9.49
N LEU A 325 -5.12 23.63 -8.28
CA LEU A 325 -3.71 23.52 -7.92
C LEU A 325 -3.23 22.06 -7.98
N ILE A 326 -4.02 21.11 -7.49
CA ILE A 326 -3.74 19.67 -7.61
C ILE A 326 -3.79 19.22 -9.07
N PHE A 327 -4.69 19.76 -9.88
CA PHE A 327 -4.70 19.51 -11.33
C PHE A 327 -3.41 20.00 -11.99
N GLY A 328 -2.89 21.16 -11.60
CA GLY A 328 -1.57 21.62 -12.01
C GLY A 328 -0.47 20.61 -11.67
N PHE A 329 -0.43 20.13 -10.41
CA PHE A 329 0.52 19.07 -10.02
C PHE A 329 0.37 17.79 -10.85
N TYR A 330 -0.84 17.40 -11.23
CA TYR A 330 -1.07 16.23 -12.07
C TYR A 330 -0.42 16.37 -13.46
N LEU A 331 -0.39 17.60 -14.01
CA LEU A 331 0.20 17.87 -15.32
C LEU A 331 1.73 17.97 -15.29
N PHE A 332 2.30 18.47 -14.19
CA PHE A 332 3.73 18.81 -14.12
C PHE A 332 4.60 17.85 -13.29
N LEU A 333 4.02 17.09 -12.35
CA LEU A 333 4.82 16.16 -11.55
C LEU A 333 5.22 14.91 -12.37
N PRO A 334 6.49 14.48 -12.30
CA PRO A 334 6.93 13.26 -12.95
C PRO A 334 6.23 12.05 -12.33
N ASN A 335 5.91 11.03 -13.15
CA ASN A 335 5.19 9.85 -12.68
C ASN A 335 6.03 8.94 -11.76
N GLN A 336 7.36 9.06 -11.82
CA GLN A 336 8.32 8.34 -10.99
C GLN A 336 9.30 9.32 -10.35
N MET A 337 9.54 9.14 -9.06
CA MET A 337 10.49 9.91 -8.28
C MET A 337 11.23 8.97 -7.32
N ASN A 338 12.47 8.58 -7.64
CA ASN A 338 13.26 7.64 -6.82
C ASN A 338 12.46 6.36 -6.51
N SER A 339 12.39 5.95 -5.25
CA SER A 339 11.59 4.80 -4.80
C SER A 339 10.07 5.00 -4.86
N ALA A 340 9.58 6.18 -5.26
CA ALA A 340 8.16 6.50 -5.37
C ALA A 340 7.65 6.41 -6.83
N GLY A 341 7.05 5.27 -7.18
CA GLY A 341 6.32 5.09 -8.46
C GLY A 341 4.84 5.46 -8.36
N ASN A 342 4.13 5.55 -9.49
CA ASN A 342 2.68 5.84 -9.58
C ASN A 342 2.22 7.22 -9.04
N VAL A 343 3.08 8.24 -9.11
CA VAL A 343 2.76 9.60 -8.62
C VAL A 343 1.51 10.16 -9.30
N SER A 344 1.36 9.99 -10.62
CA SER A 344 0.22 10.55 -11.37
C SER A 344 -1.14 10.00 -10.87
N MET A 345 -1.22 8.70 -10.57
CA MET A 345 -2.43 8.07 -10.05
C MET A 345 -2.76 8.57 -8.64
N ARG A 346 -1.75 8.79 -7.80
CA ARG A 346 -1.94 9.35 -6.45
C ARG A 346 -2.49 10.78 -6.52
N VAL A 347 -1.94 11.62 -7.40
CA VAL A 347 -2.43 12.99 -7.61
C VAL A 347 -3.84 12.99 -8.19
N ALA A 348 -4.13 12.10 -9.16
CA ALA A 348 -5.47 12.00 -9.76
C ALA A 348 -6.55 11.60 -8.73
N ILE A 349 -6.24 10.70 -7.79
CA ILE A 349 -7.15 10.35 -6.70
C ILE A 349 -7.43 11.57 -5.81
N LEU A 350 -6.37 12.30 -5.40
CA LEU A 350 -6.51 13.52 -4.61
C LEU A 350 -7.31 14.60 -5.34
N LEU A 351 -7.07 14.77 -6.64
CA LEU A 351 -7.79 15.70 -7.49
C LEU A 351 -9.30 15.43 -7.46
N ILE A 352 -9.69 14.19 -7.72
CA ILE A 352 -11.11 13.81 -7.74
C ILE A 352 -11.74 13.92 -6.34
N TYR A 353 -11.02 13.55 -5.28
CA TYR A 353 -11.52 13.74 -3.92
C TYR A 353 -11.76 15.22 -3.56
N MET A 354 -10.85 16.13 -3.92
CA MET A 354 -11.06 17.56 -3.71
C MET A 354 -12.17 18.14 -4.60
N LEU A 355 -12.33 17.62 -5.83
CA LEU A 355 -13.43 17.98 -6.70
C LEU A 355 -14.79 17.55 -6.11
N ILE A 356 -14.91 16.31 -5.64
CA ILE A 356 -16.12 15.80 -5.00
C ILE A 356 -16.41 16.54 -3.69
N LEU A 357 -15.37 16.89 -2.92
CA LEU A 357 -15.51 17.77 -1.76
C LEU A 357 -16.13 19.10 -2.16
N TRP A 358 -15.58 19.79 -3.17
CA TRP A 358 -16.11 21.06 -3.64
C TRP A 358 -17.56 20.97 -4.11
N ILE A 359 -17.92 19.93 -4.87
CA ILE A 359 -19.32 19.66 -5.28
C ILE A 359 -20.21 19.48 -4.05
N SER A 360 -19.74 18.74 -3.05
CA SER A 360 -20.50 18.46 -1.81
C SER A 360 -20.71 19.68 -0.92
N LEU A 361 -19.93 20.75 -1.12
CA LEU A 361 -20.11 22.00 -0.40
C LEU A 361 -21.19 22.91 -1.01
N GLN A 362 -21.67 22.61 -2.22
CA GLN A 362 -22.69 23.44 -2.87
C GLN A 362 -24.08 23.23 -2.25
N ASP A 363 -24.91 24.26 -2.30
CA ASP A 363 -26.32 24.15 -1.93
C ASP A 363 -27.16 23.90 -3.19
N PHE A 364 -27.77 22.72 -3.25
CA PHE A 364 -28.65 22.32 -4.33
C PHE A 364 -30.07 22.07 -3.81
N PRO A 365 -31.12 22.29 -4.64
CA PRO A 365 -32.47 21.87 -4.31
C PRO A 365 -32.53 20.35 -4.08
N LYS A 366 -33.06 19.91 -2.93
CA LYS A 366 -33.07 18.48 -2.52
C LYS A 366 -33.56 17.52 -3.62
N LYS A 367 -34.58 17.93 -4.39
CA LYS A 367 -35.16 17.14 -5.49
C LYS A 367 -34.19 16.94 -6.66
N LEU A 368 -33.31 17.91 -6.92
CA LEU A 368 -32.36 17.87 -8.03
C LEU A 368 -31.10 17.08 -7.68
N VAL A 369 -30.73 17.01 -6.39
CA VAL A 369 -29.58 16.19 -5.93
C VAL A 369 -29.87 14.70 -5.96
N PHE A 370 -31.13 14.33 -5.70
CA PHE A 370 -31.50 12.95 -5.50
C PHE A 370 -31.22 12.08 -6.73
N ILE A 371 -31.55 12.56 -7.93
CA ILE A 371 -31.37 11.81 -9.18
C ILE A 371 -29.87 11.55 -9.48
N PRO A 372 -28.99 12.57 -9.53
CA PRO A 372 -27.54 12.36 -9.67
C PRO A 372 -26.96 11.41 -8.62
N VAL A 373 -27.35 11.56 -7.36
CA VAL A 373 -26.86 10.68 -6.29
C VAL A 373 -27.31 9.24 -6.51
N LEU A 374 -28.55 8.99 -6.91
CA LEU A 374 -28.99 7.63 -7.25
C LEU A 374 -28.22 7.03 -8.43
N ILE A 375 -28.02 7.80 -9.50
CA ILE A 375 -27.29 7.35 -10.69
C ILE A 375 -25.84 7.00 -10.34
N ILE A 376 -25.15 7.85 -9.57
CA ILE A 376 -23.75 7.59 -9.22
C ILE A 376 -23.61 6.37 -8.30
N LEU A 377 -24.56 6.17 -7.38
CA LEU A 377 -24.57 5.04 -6.47
C LEU A 377 -24.87 3.75 -7.22
N TYR A 378 -25.82 3.75 -8.15
CA TYR A 378 -26.09 2.60 -9.03
C TYR A 378 -24.86 2.22 -9.87
N ALA A 379 -24.20 3.21 -10.49
CA ALA A 379 -22.99 2.96 -11.26
C ALA A 379 -21.86 2.43 -10.37
N GLY A 380 -21.68 2.99 -9.16
CA GLY A 380 -20.69 2.53 -8.19
C GLY A 380 -20.95 1.12 -7.65
N ILE A 381 -22.21 0.75 -7.40
CA ILE A 381 -22.59 -0.62 -6.99
C ILE A 381 -22.34 -1.60 -8.14
N SER A 382 -22.76 -1.24 -9.36
CA SER A 382 -22.54 -2.05 -10.55
C SER A 382 -21.05 -2.28 -10.79
N LEU A 383 -20.23 -1.25 -10.62
CA LEU A 383 -18.77 -1.37 -10.72
C LEU A 383 -18.19 -2.34 -9.68
N LYS A 384 -18.63 -2.24 -8.41
CA LYS A 384 -18.19 -3.17 -7.34
C LYS A 384 -18.59 -4.61 -7.64
N SER A 385 -19.75 -4.84 -8.27
CA SER A 385 -20.17 -6.19 -8.67
C SER A 385 -19.20 -6.82 -9.69
N ILE A 386 -18.65 -6.00 -10.59
CA ILE A 386 -17.59 -6.43 -11.51
C ILE A 386 -16.32 -6.77 -10.74
N HIS A 387 -15.88 -5.92 -9.82
CA HIS A 387 -14.66 -6.17 -9.04
C HIS A 387 -14.75 -7.51 -8.28
N VAL A 388 -15.89 -7.80 -7.63
CA VAL A 388 -16.11 -9.06 -6.91
C VAL A 388 -15.97 -10.28 -7.83
N LYS A 389 -16.41 -10.18 -9.10
CA LYS A 389 -16.24 -11.27 -10.08
C LYS A 389 -14.77 -11.61 -10.32
N PHE A 390 -13.88 -10.62 -10.32
CA PHE A 390 -12.45 -10.80 -10.51
C PHE A 390 -11.69 -11.13 -9.22
N LEU A 391 -12.23 -10.76 -8.06
CA LEU A 391 -11.65 -11.11 -6.76
C LEU A 391 -11.77 -12.61 -6.44
N LYS A 392 -12.82 -13.29 -6.88
CA LYS A 392 -13.04 -14.72 -6.57
C LYS A 392 -11.91 -15.65 -7.07
N PRO A 393 -11.49 -15.61 -8.35
CA PRO A 393 -10.35 -16.42 -8.79
C PRO A 393 -9.04 -16.09 -8.05
N LEU A 394 -8.85 -14.82 -7.67
CA LEU A 394 -7.67 -14.41 -6.89
C LEU A 394 -7.71 -14.98 -5.45
N ASP A 395 -8.91 -15.05 -4.85
CA ASP A 395 -9.12 -15.67 -3.54
C ASP A 395 -8.81 -17.18 -3.57
N GLU A 396 -9.28 -17.88 -4.60
CA GLU A 396 -8.99 -19.32 -4.80
C GLU A 396 -7.47 -19.57 -4.90
N ILE A 397 -6.77 -18.75 -5.69
CA ILE A 397 -5.30 -18.82 -5.80
C ILE A 397 -4.62 -18.53 -4.46
N ALA A 398 -5.08 -17.52 -3.72
CA ALA A 398 -4.53 -17.18 -2.41
C ALA A 398 -4.71 -18.32 -1.40
N LEU A 399 -5.87 -18.97 -1.39
CA LEU A 399 -6.17 -20.13 -0.55
C LEU A 399 -5.28 -21.33 -0.90
N GLU A 400 -5.07 -21.60 -2.19
CA GLU A 400 -4.20 -22.67 -2.65
C GLU A 400 -2.75 -22.44 -2.20
N LEU A 401 -2.20 -21.23 -2.40
CA LEU A 401 -0.85 -20.88 -1.96
C LEU A 401 -0.70 -20.94 -0.44
N GLN A 402 -1.70 -20.50 0.31
CA GLN A 402 -1.69 -20.61 1.78
C GLN A 402 -1.74 -22.08 2.22
N SER A 403 -2.43 -22.95 1.49
CA SER A 403 -2.53 -24.38 1.84
C SER A 403 -1.18 -25.10 1.84
N VAL A 404 -0.25 -24.65 0.98
CA VAL A 404 1.12 -25.17 0.86
C VAL A 404 1.93 -24.96 2.14
N GLU A 405 1.65 -23.93 2.94
CA GLU A 405 2.32 -23.72 4.23
C GLU A 405 2.20 -24.94 5.16
N LYS A 406 1.15 -25.75 5.02
CA LYS A 406 0.96 -26.95 5.86
C LYS A 406 2.04 -28.02 5.62
N LEU A 407 2.61 -28.05 4.43
CA LEU A 407 3.64 -29.00 4.00
C LEU A 407 5.05 -28.57 4.45
N ILE A 408 5.20 -27.30 4.82
CA ILE A 408 6.48 -26.71 5.20
C ILE A 408 6.51 -26.63 6.75
N PRO A 409 7.52 -27.23 7.40
CA PRO A 409 7.75 -27.08 8.83
C PRO A 409 7.93 -25.62 9.25
N GLU A 410 7.62 -25.34 10.52
CA GLU A 410 7.89 -24.03 11.10
C GLU A 410 9.39 -23.74 11.15
N ASN A 411 9.75 -22.49 10.90
CA ASN A 411 11.11 -21.95 10.83
C ASN A 411 11.99 -22.51 9.69
N SER A 412 11.39 -23.18 8.71
CA SER A 412 12.11 -23.54 7.48
C SER A 412 12.50 -22.30 6.65
N VAL A 413 13.64 -22.40 5.97
CA VAL A 413 14.09 -21.44 4.96
C VAL A 413 13.64 -21.92 3.60
N ILE A 414 12.95 -21.05 2.87
CA ILE A 414 12.34 -21.36 1.58
C ILE A 414 12.82 -20.40 0.50
N LEU A 415 12.71 -20.84 -0.75
CA LEU A 415 12.84 -20.00 -1.92
C LEU A 415 11.55 -20.07 -2.74
N THR A 416 10.85 -18.93 -2.86
CA THR A 416 9.70 -18.86 -3.75
C THR A 416 10.09 -18.40 -5.17
N ALA A 417 9.52 -19.01 -6.20
CA ALA A 417 9.70 -18.60 -7.58
C ALA A 417 8.35 -18.52 -8.29
N ASN A 418 8.03 -17.34 -8.81
CA ASN A 418 6.76 -17.07 -9.47
C ASN A 418 6.96 -16.90 -10.97
N PHE A 419 6.38 -17.81 -11.75
CA PHE A 419 6.41 -17.87 -13.21
C PHE A 419 5.09 -17.43 -13.85
N SER A 420 4.10 -17.01 -13.05
CA SER A 420 2.83 -16.52 -13.58
C SER A 420 3.02 -15.27 -14.44
N GLU A 421 2.46 -15.29 -15.64
CA GLU A 421 2.40 -14.13 -16.55
C GLU A 421 1.40 -13.07 -16.06
N ASN A 422 0.49 -13.42 -15.14
CA ASN A 422 -0.44 -12.47 -14.54
C ASN A 422 0.29 -11.57 -13.53
N TRP A 423 0.52 -10.32 -13.92
CA TRP A 423 1.23 -9.31 -13.12
C TRP A 423 0.58 -9.02 -11.75
N ILE A 424 -0.73 -9.24 -11.57
CA ILE A 424 -1.41 -9.07 -10.28
C ILE A 424 -0.86 -10.10 -9.26
N LEU A 425 -0.44 -11.27 -9.73
CA LEU A 425 0.06 -12.35 -8.89
C LEU A 425 1.53 -12.15 -8.47
N ASN A 426 2.21 -11.08 -8.91
CA ASN A 426 3.65 -10.88 -8.69
C ASN A 426 4.09 -11.08 -7.23
N HIS A 427 3.27 -10.61 -6.28
CA HIS A 427 3.55 -10.75 -4.85
C HIS A 427 2.72 -11.82 -4.14
N PHE A 428 1.90 -12.59 -4.85
CA PHE A 428 1.07 -13.64 -4.23
C PHE A 428 1.91 -14.73 -3.55
N ARG A 429 3.19 -14.87 -3.93
CA ARG A 429 4.17 -15.68 -3.19
C ARG A 429 4.21 -15.38 -1.69
N SER A 430 3.95 -14.12 -1.29
CA SER A 430 3.93 -13.70 0.10
C SER A 430 2.73 -14.21 0.90
N TYR A 431 1.74 -14.87 0.27
CA TYR A 431 0.74 -15.63 1.03
C TYR A 431 1.37 -16.82 1.78
N ILE A 432 2.52 -17.30 1.31
CA ILE A 432 3.36 -18.27 2.01
C ILE A 432 4.13 -17.51 3.10
N GLY A 433 3.95 -17.92 4.35
CA GLY A 433 4.48 -17.26 5.54
C GLY A 433 3.53 -16.22 6.15
N THR A 434 2.23 -16.30 5.86
CA THR A 434 1.22 -15.46 6.51
C THR A 434 0.67 -16.07 7.80
N LYS A 435 0.63 -17.40 7.92
CA LYS A 435 0.21 -18.07 9.18
C LYS A 435 1.36 -18.75 9.91
N ARG A 436 2.24 -19.44 9.18
CA ARG A 436 3.39 -20.14 9.77
C ARG A 436 4.66 -19.31 9.68
N PRO A 437 5.55 -19.41 10.68
CA PRO A 437 6.87 -18.80 10.58
C PRO A 437 7.70 -19.54 9.52
N VAL A 438 7.99 -18.90 8.39
CA VAL A 438 8.90 -19.39 7.34
C VAL A 438 9.73 -18.21 6.81
N ILE A 439 10.98 -18.47 6.47
CA ILE A 439 11.90 -17.45 5.94
C ILE A 439 11.93 -17.58 4.42
N ASP A 440 11.33 -16.64 3.69
CA ASP A 440 11.43 -16.62 2.23
C ASP A 440 12.60 -15.75 1.77
N LEU A 441 13.62 -16.35 1.16
CA LEU A 441 14.80 -15.62 0.67
C LEU A 441 14.49 -14.68 -0.51
N ARG A 442 13.32 -14.83 -1.16
CA ARG A 442 12.82 -13.89 -2.17
C ARG A 442 11.82 -12.88 -1.62
N ASN A 443 11.75 -12.71 -0.30
CA ASN A 443 10.87 -11.72 0.32
C ASN A 443 11.23 -10.30 -0.17
N GLN A 444 10.27 -9.65 -0.82
CA GLN A 444 10.44 -8.31 -1.42
C GLN A 444 9.99 -7.17 -0.50
N SER A 445 9.54 -7.50 0.71
CA SER A 445 8.97 -6.55 1.68
C SER A 445 9.95 -6.22 2.81
N CYS A 446 11.24 -6.52 2.59
CA CYS A 446 12.34 -6.29 3.52
C CYS A 446 13.32 -5.29 2.92
N SER A 447 13.35 -4.06 3.46
CA SER A 447 14.33 -3.03 3.08
C SER A 447 14.26 -1.87 4.07
N LYS A 448 15.26 -0.97 4.01
CA LYS A 448 15.30 0.27 4.80
C LYS A 448 14.09 1.20 4.63
N LEU A 449 13.24 0.96 3.63
CA LEU A 449 12.01 1.72 3.38
C LEU A 449 10.75 1.06 3.97
N PHE A 450 10.87 -0.15 4.51
CA PHE A 450 9.79 -0.92 5.14
C PHE A 450 9.96 -0.98 6.66
N VAL A 451 9.08 -1.72 7.35
CA VAL A 451 9.15 -1.88 8.82
C VAL A 451 10.23 -2.88 9.24
N VAL A 452 10.47 -3.86 8.39
CA VAL A 452 11.40 -4.96 8.63
C VAL A 452 12.48 -4.92 7.56
N ASN A 453 13.71 -5.20 7.97
CA ASN A 453 14.88 -5.29 7.13
C ASN A 453 15.53 -6.67 7.24
N TRP A 454 16.41 -6.98 6.30
CA TRP A 454 17.34 -8.08 6.43
C TRP A 454 18.38 -7.79 7.51
N ASN A 455 18.64 -8.77 8.37
CA ASN A 455 19.70 -8.72 9.36
C ASN A 455 21.04 -9.09 8.71
N HIS A 456 21.59 -8.19 7.89
CA HIS A 456 22.86 -8.43 7.18
C HIS A 456 24.06 -8.74 8.09
N LYS A 457 23.94 -8.55 9.41
CA LYS A 457 25.00 -8.85 10.38
C LYS A 457 24.98 -10.31 10.86
N GLU A 458 23.80 -10.88 11.06
CA GLU A 458 23.63 -12.20 11.65
C GLU A 458 23.04 -13.24 10.68
N MET A 459 22.51 -12.80 9.54
CA MET A 459 21.94 -13.68 8.53
C MET A 459 22.96 -14.75 8.14
N PRO A 460 22.58 -16.04 8.07
CA PRO A 460 23.50 -17.10 7.69
C PRO A 460 23.97 -16.94 6.25
N PHE A 461 25.07 -17.62 5.92
CA PHE A 461 25.49 -17.85 4.55
C PHE A 461 24.52 -18.86 3.92
N THR A 462 23.74 -18.41 2.95
CA THR A 462 22.62 -19.17 2.41
C THR A 462 22.93 -19.86 1.09
N PHE A 463 22.46 -21.10 0.94
CA PHE A 463 22.58 -21.89 -0.28
C PHE A 463 21.21 -22.31 -0.81
N VAL A 464 21.08 -22.41 -2.12
CA VAL A 464 19.97 -23.10 -2.79
C VAL A 464 20.53 -24.39 -3.36
N GLY A 465 20.29 -25.50 -2.66
CA GLY A 465 20.97 -26.75 -2.95
C GLY A 465 22.45 -26.60 -2.65
N ALA A 466 23.31 -26.96 -3.59
CA ALA A 466 24.75 -26.77 -3.47
C ALA A 466 25.24 -25.38 -3.93
N LYS A 467 24.38 -24.57 -4.56
CA LYS A 467 24.75 -23.28 -5.14
C LYS A 467 24.52 -22.13 -4.18
N ASP A 468 25.38 -21.12 -4.25
CA ASP A 468 25.22 -19.88 -3.49
C ASP A 468 23.86 -19.23 -3.81
N ALA A 469 23.10 -18.85 -2.77
CA ALA A 469 21.78 -18.25 -2.92
C ALA A 469 21.76 -16.92 -3.70
N GLN A 470 22.91 -16.25 -3.85
CA GLN A 470 23.04 -15.01 -4.63
C GLN A 470 22.61 -15.20 -6.10
N HIS A 471 22.83 -16.38 -6.66
CA HIS A 471 22.45 -16.71 -8.04
C HIS A 471 20.93 -16.73 -8.26
N PHE A 472 20.15 -16.78 -7.17
CA PHE A 472 18.69 -16.90 -7.21
C PHE A 472 17.97 -15.70 -6.63
N THR A 473 18.59 -14.97 -5.70
CA THR A 473 17.92 -13.97 -4.87
C THR A 473 18.42 -12.54 -5.13
N GLY A 474 19.61 -12.38 -5.71
CA GLY A 474 20.28 -11.08 -5.84
C GLY A 474 20.88 -10.54 -4.55
N PHE A 475 20.84 -11.30 -3.44
CA PHE A 475 21.54 -10.96 -2.19
C PHE A 475 22.92 -11.59 -2.18
N HIS A 476 23.95 -10.80 -1.87
CA HIS A 476 25.29 -11.32 -1.67
C HIS A 476 25.43 -11.86 -0.25
N ASN A 477 25.83 -13.13 -0.14
CA ASN A 477 26.25 -13.69 1.12
C ASN A 477 27.49 -12.95 1.63
N ASN A 478 27.52 -12.64 2.93
CA ASN A 478 28.71 -12.11 3.57
C ASN A 478 29.65 -13.28 3.91
N PRO A 479 30.88 -13.31 3.37
CA PRO A 479 31.82 -14.40 3.61
C PRO A 479 32.14 -14.64 5.10
N ARG A 480 31.97 -13.62 5.95
CA ARG A 480 32.22 -13.71 7.40
C ARG A 480 31.03 -14.22 8.21
N ASN A 481 29.89 -14.53 7.59
CA ASN A 481 28.73 -15.06 8.30
C ASN A 481 29.07 -16.40 8.96
N GLN A 482 28.77 -16.54 10.25
CA GLN A 482 29.27 -17.68 11.02
C GLN A 482 28.49 -18.98 10.81
N PHE A 483 27.28 -18.90 10.26
CA PHE A 483 26.39 -20.05 10.06
C PHE A 483 26.14 -20.30 8.58
N VAL A 484 25.87 -21.56 8.23
CA VAL A 484 25.41 -21.98 6.90
C VAL A 484 23.95 -22.37 7.00
N THR A 485 23.15 -22.03 5.99
CA THR A 485 21.78 -22.50 5.88
C THR A 485 21.46 -22.86 4.45
N ILE A 486 20.93 -24.06 4.23
CA ILE A 486 20.47 -24.51 2.93
C ILE A 486 18.96 -24.26 2.87
N VAL A 487 18.45 -23.82 1.73
CA VAL A 487 17.01 -23.72 1.49
C VAL A 487 16.39 -25.10 1.61
N ASP A 488 15.50 -25.27 2.59
CA ASP A 488 14.82 -26.53 2.88
C ASP A 488 13.80 -26.88 1.79
N TYR A 489 13.07 -25.86 1.31
CA TYR A 489 12.01 -26.02 0.32
C TYR A 489 12.04 -24.96 -0.77
N ILE A 490 11.75 -25.37 -2.00
CA ILE A 490 11.51 -24.47 -3.13
C ILE A 490 10.04 -24.57 -3.52
N VAL A 491 9.36 -23.43 -3.56
CA VAL A 491 7.96 -23.35 -3.98
C VAL A 491 7.89 -22.67 -5.35
N ILE A 492 7.40 -23.41 -6.33
CA ILE A 492 7.18 -22.94 -7.70
C ILE A 492 5.71 -22.56 -7.85
N ILE A 493 5.47 -21.31 -8.25
CA ILE A 493 4.14 -20.75 -8.52
C ILE A 493 4.01 -20.60 -10.04
N ASP A 494 2.91 -21.10 -10.57
CA ASP A 494 2.69 -21.42 -11.98
C ASP A 494 3.66 -22.50 -12.50
N PHE A 495 3.47 -23.74 -12.03
CA PHE A 495 4.32 -24.86 -12.42
C PHE A 495 4.20 -25.19 -13.93
N LEU A 496 3.05 -24.95 -14.55
CA LEU A 496 2.87 -25.10 -16.00
C LEU A 496 3.79 -24.19 -16.81
N GLN A 497 3.95 -22.93 -16.38
CA GLN A 497 4.89 -22.03 -17.04
C GLN A 497 6.35 -22.37 -16.72
N PHE A 498 6.63 -22.83 -15.49
CA PHE A 498 7.95 -23.35 -15.14
C PHE A 498 8.39 -24.55 -16.01
N GLU A 499 7.47 -25.47 -16.35
CA GLU A 499 7.78 -26.61 -17.25
C GLU A 499 8.25 -26.15 -18.64
N LYS A 500 7.84 -24.94 -19.07
CA LYS A 500 8.23 -24.33 -20.35
C LYS A 500 9.42 -23.38 -20.24
N PHE A 501 9.85 -23.04 -19.02
CA PHE A 501 10.94 -22.13 -18.76
C PHE A 501 12.29 -22.74 -19.18
N ASP A 502 13.30 -21.89 -19.42
CA ASP A 502 14.63 -22.33 -19.86
C ASP A 502 15.22 -23.33 -18.87
N GLN A 503 15.36 -24.59 -19.31
CA GLN A 503 15.84 -25.67 -18.50
C GLN A 503 17.35 -25.58 -18.22
N ASN A 504 18.07 -24.68 -18.89
CA ASN A 504 19.49 -24.40 -18.62
C ASN A 504 19.69 -23.32 -17.55
N ASP A 505 18.63 -22.62 -17.13
CA ASP A 505 18.70 -21.68 -16.02
C ASP A 505 19.16 -22.37 -14.73
N PRO A 506 19.89 -21.68 -13.83
CA PRO A 506 20.37 -22.28 -12.59
C PRO A 506 19.27 -22.93 -11.74
N LEU A 507 18.02 -22.42 -11.75
CA LEU A 507 16.95 -22.93 -10.89
C LEU A 507 16.45 -24.32 -11.32
N PRO A 508 16.00 -24.56 -12.56
CA PRO A 508 15.67 -25.92 -13.03
C PRO A 508 16.80 -26.93 -12.86
N GLN A 509 18.05 -26.55 -13.13
CA GLN A 509 19.21 -27.44 -12.97
C GLN A 509 19.43 -27.84 -11.50
N THR A 510 19.37 -26.85 -10.60
CA THR A 510 19.52 -27.09 -9.15
C THR A 510 18.37 -27.93 -8.60
N LEU A 511 17.13 -27.68 -9.06
CA LEU A 511 15.98 -28.49 -8.67
C LEU A 511 16.14 -29.97 -9.06
N LYS A 512 16.56 -30.25 -10.30
CA LYS A 512 16.77 -31.62 -10.78
C LYS A 512 17.89 -32.35 -10.04
N ARG A 513 18.94 -31.63 -9.64
CA ARG A 513 20.13 -32.21 -9.01
C ARG A 513 19.96 -32.39 -7.50
N ASP A 514 19.39 -31.40 -6.81
CA ASP A 514 19.51 -31.25 -5.36
C ASP A 514 18.20 -31.41 -4.59
N TYR A 515 17.05 -31.39 -5.28
CA TYR A 515 15.73 -31.41 -4.65
C TYR A 515 14.83 -32.51 -5.22
N GLU A 516 13.88 -32.97 -4.41
CA GLU A 516 12.83 -33.91 -4.80
C GLU A 516 11.46 -33.22 -4.81
N LEU A 517 10.59 -33.59 -5.76
CA LEU A 517 9.22 -33.08 -5.81
C LEU A 517 8.38 -33.80 -4.74
N VAL A 518 7.93 -33.06 -3.72
CA VAL A 518 7.13 -33.62 -2.61
C VAL A 518 5.64 -33.32 -2.74
N TYR A 519 5.28 -32.28 -3.50
CA TYR A 519 3.88 -31.94 -3.74
C TYR A 519 3.72 -31.21 -5.08
N LYS A 520 2.63 -31.51 -5.77
CA LYS A 520 2.20 -30.81 -6.98
C LYS A 520 0.68 -30.75 -6.98
N ALA A 521 0.12 -29.55 -7.08
CA ALA A 521 -1.33 -29.38 -7.17
C ALA A 521 -1.88 -30.00 -8.47
N GLU A 522 -3.13 -30.46 -8.44
CA GLU A 522 -3.80 -31.10 -9.59
C GLU A 522 -3.89 -30.17 -10.80
N ASN A 523 -4.21 -28.89 -10.55
CA ASN A 523 -4.24 -27.84 -11.57
C ASN A 523 -2.83 -27.40 -12.03
N LYS A 524 -1.77 -27.98 -11.46
CA LYS A 524 -0.36 -27.62 -11.66
C LYS A 524 -0.07 -26.13 -11.45
N PHE A 525 -0.83 -25.46 -10.58
CA PHE A 525 -0.56 -24.06 -10.26
C PHE A 525 0.61 -23.94 -9.27
N VAL A 526 0.68 -24.78 -8.24
CA VAL A 526 1.78 -24.75 -7.27
C VAL A 526 2.45 -26.12 -7.14
N ALA A 527 3.78 -26.10 -7.01
CA ALA A 527 4.60 -27.28 -6.72
C ALA A 527 5.62 -26.98 -5.62
N VAL A 528 5.91 -27.97 -4.80
CA VAL A 528 6.84 -27.88 -3.67
C VAL A 528 7.91 -28.94 -3.83
N PHE A 529 9.15 -28.50 -3.75
CA PHE A 529 10.33 -29.33 -3.77
C PHE A 529 11.02 -29.27 -2.42
N LYS A 530 11.55 -30.39 -1.95
CA LYS A 530 12.29 -30.52 -0.69
C LYS A 530 13.75 -30.85 -0.97
N PHE A 531 14.66 -30.26 -0.21
CA PHE A 531 16.09 -30.56 -0.34
C PHE A 531 16.36 -32.05 -0.04
N ALA A 532 17.04 -32.73 -0.96
CA ALA A 532 17.25 -34.18 -0.92
C ALA A 532 18.72 -34.60 -1.11
N ALA A 533 19.65 -33.65 -1.28
CA ALA A 533 21.06 -33.95 -1.50
C ALA A 533 21.91 -34.03 -0.22
N GLN A 534 21.30 -34.03 0.97
CA GLN A 534 22.03 -34.00 2.25
C GLN A 534 23.04 -35.16 2.37
N GLU A 535 22.66 -36.39 2.01
CA GLU A 535 23.56 -37.54 2.09
C GLU A 535 24.76 -37.43 1.15
N LYS A 536 24.55 -36.86 -0.05
CA LYS A 536 25.62 -36.63 -1.02
C LYS A 536 26.59 -35.57 -0.51
N VAL A 537 26.10 -34.46 0.02
CA VAL A 537 26.92 -33.40 0.63
C VAL A 537 27.72 -33.95 1.82
N GLU A 538 27.10 -34.78 2.66
CA GLU A 538 27.78 -35.41 3.80
C GLU A 538 28.92 -36.35 3.36
N ALA A 539 28.80 -37.01 2.21
CA ALA A 539 29.90 -37.80 1.64
C ALA A 539 31.13 -36.93 1.33
N TYR A 540 30.94 -35.73 0.77
CA TYR A 540 32.03 -34.77 0.57
C TYR A 540 32.59 -34.25 1.89
N ARG A 541 31.74 -34.00 2.88
CA ARG A 541 32.17 -33.59 4.22
C ARG A 541 33.07 -34.66 4.87
N LYS A 542 32.68 -35.92 4.81
CA LYS A 542 33.48 -37.07 5.27
C LYS A 542 34.80 -37.20 4.49
N TYR A 543 34.76 -37.05 3.17
CA TYR A 543 35.96 -37.07 2.33
C TYR A 543 36.96 -35.97 2.74
N ILE A 544 36.48 -34.75 2.97
CA ILE A 544 37.35 -33.65 3.44
C ILE A 544 37.95 -34.00 4.80
N LEU A 545 37.14 -34.48 5.76
CA LEU A 545 37.60 -34.88 7.09
C LEU A 545 38.67 -36.00 7.06
N GLY A 546 38.53 -36.96 6.13
CA GLY A 546 39.49 -38.05 5.93
C GLY A 546 40.79 -37.64 5.21
N ASN A 547 40.83 -36.46 4.58
CA ASN A 547 41.97 -35.99 3.81
C ASN A 547 42.73 -34.86 4.54
N SER A 548 43.93 -35.17 5.02
CA SER A 548 44.75 -34.23 5.81
C SER A 548 45.10 -32.94 5.06
N LYS A 549 45.34 -33.00 3.75
CA LYS A 549 45.63 -31.82 2.91
C LYS A 549 44.37 -30.94 2.77
N SER A 550 43.22 -31.56 2.51
CA SER A 550 41.94 -30.85 2.45
C SER A 550 41.64 -30.17 3.78
N MET A 551 41.81 -30.86 4.91
CA MET A 551 41.60 -30.28 6.24
C MET A 551 42.54 -29.10 6.55
N GLU A 552 43.78 -29.12 6.09
CA GLU A 552 44.69 -27.97 6.22
C GLU A 552 44.17 -26.76 5.43
N MET A 553 43.64 -26.99 4.23
CA MET A 553 43.00 -25.95 3.43
C MET A 553 41.75 -25.39 4.11
N ILE A 554 40.88 -26.24 4.68
CA ILE A 554 39.71 -25.78 5.45
C ILE A 554 40.13 -24.93 6.64
N LYS A 555 41.16 -25.33 7.39
CA LYS A 555 41.68 -24.53 8.53
C LYS A 555 42.15 -23.15 8.07
N LYS A 556 42.88 -23.07 6.95
CA LYS A 556 43.31 -21.79 6.35
C LYS A 556 42.11 -20.93 5.92
N LYS A 557 41.10 -21.53 5.29
CA LYS A 557 39.86 -20.83 4.90
C LYS A 557 39.07 -20.32 6.12
N ALA A 558 38.92 -21.14 7.16
CA ALA A 558 38.24 -20.78 8.40
C ALA A 558 38.91 -19.57 9.07
N GLN A 559 40.25 -19.57 9.14
CA GLN A 559 41.02 -18.42 9.63
C GLN A 559 40.89 -17.19 8.73
N HIS A 560 41.00 -17.35 7.40
CA HIS A 560 40.92 -16.24 6.45
C HIS A 560 39.57 -15.52 6.48
N PHE A 561 38.47 -16.28 6.56
CA PHE A 561 37.11 -15.73 6.60
C PHE A 561 36.61 -15.43 8.02
N GLU A 562 37.41 -15.71 9.07
CA GLU A 562 37.05 -15.53 10.47
C GLU A 562 35.76 -16.30 10.87
N VAL A 563 35.60 -17.52 10.34
CA VAL A 563 34.43 -18.38 10.59
C VAL A 563 34.81 -19.67 11.32
N PRO A 564 33.85 -20.33 12.01
CA PRO A 564 34.10 -21.65 12.59
C PRO A 564 34.59 -22.66 11.54
N LEU A 565 35.43 -23.61 11.98
CA LEU A 565 35.95 -24.67 11.10
C LEU A 565 34.82 -25.46 10.43
N GLU A 566 33.75 -25.73 11.18
CA GLU A 566 32.56 -26.43 10.70
C GLU A 566 31.87 -25.68 9.56
N THR A 567 31.75 -24.36 9.67
CA THR A 567 31.17 -23.50 8.64
C THR A 567 32.01 -23.53 7.37
N ALA A 568 33.34 -23.48 7.49
CA ALA A 568 34.23 -23.57 6.34
C ALA A 568 34.17 -24.97 5.68
N LEU A 569 34.09 -26.02 6.49
CA LEU A 569 33.94 -27.40 6.03
C LEU A 569 32.65 -27.59 5.23
N GLU A 570 31.51 -27.14 5.76
CA GLU A 570 30.20 -27.27 5.12
C GLU A 570 30.15 -26.53 3.77
N ARG A 571 30.68 -25.30 3.72
CA ARG A 571 30.75 -24.51 2.47
C ARG A 571 31.57 -25.21 1.40
N ASP A 572 32.71 -25.80 1.78
CA ASP A 572 33.57 -26.51 0.85
C ASP A 572 32.97 -27.85 0.41
N ALA A 573 32.28 -28.56 1.30
CA ALA A 573 31.54 -29.78 0.95
C ALA A 573 30.45 -29.49 -0.10
N LEU A 574 29.66 -28.43 0.12
CA LEU A 574 28.66 -27.95 -0.84
C LEU A 574 29.31 -27.54 -2.17
N TRP A 575 30.44 -26.84 -2.14
CA TRP A 575 31.16 -26.45 -3.35
C TRP A 575 31.67 -27.66 -4.14
N LEU A 576 32.29 -28.65 -3.49
CA LEU A 576 32.75 -29.87 -4.17
C LEU A 576 31.60 -30.67 -4.78
N TYR A 577 30.48 -30.75 -4.07
CA TYR A 577 29.26 -31.36 -4.58
C TYR A 577 28.70 -30.60 -5.80
N ASP A 578 28.67 -29.26 -5.76
CA ASP A 578 28.22 -28.44 -6.89
C ASP A 578 29.08 -28.65 -8.15
N GLN A 579 30.39 -28.83 -7.96
CA GLN A 579 31.35 -29.08 -9.03
C GLN A 579 31.39 -30.54 -9.50
N ALA A 580 30.59 -31.43 -8.90
CA ALA A 580 30.61 -32.87 -9.14
C ALA A 580 32.03 -33.47 -9.04
N PHE A 581 32.80 -33.02 -8.05
CA PHE A 581 34.17 -33.50 -7.86
C PHE A 581 34.18 -35.01 -7.57
N PRO A 582 35.03 -35.83 -8.22
CA PRO A 582 35.05 -37.26 -7.97
C PRO A 582 35.58 -37.55 -6.56
N ILE A 583 34.79 -38.24 -5.73
CA ILE A 583 35.25 -38.81 -4.47
C ILE A 583 35.96 -40.12 -4.81
N PRO A 584 37.26 -40.28 -4.52
CA PRO A 584 37.94 -41.56 -4.68
C PRO A 584 37.26 -42.59 -3.77
N GLU A 585 36.84 -43.74 -4.31
CA GLU A 585 36.36 -44.85 -3.48
C GLU A 585 37.47 -45.25 -2.50
N GLU A 586 37.11 -45.44 -1.22
CA GLU A 586 38.03 -45.94 -0.20
C GLU A 586 38.56 -47.32 -0.64
N ASN A 587 39.82 -47.38 -1.06
CA ASN A 587 40.56 -48.62 -1.29
C ASN A 587 41.03 -49.23 0.03
#